data_AF-A0A0C2GKT2-F1
#
_entry.id   AF-A0A0C2GKT2-F1
#
_cell.length_a   1.000
_cell.length_b   1.000
_cell.length_c   1.000
_cell.angle_alpha   90.00
_cell.angle_beta   90.00
_cell.angle_gamma   90.00
#
_symmetry.space_group_name_H-M   'P 1'
#
loop_
_entity.id
_entity.type
_entity.pdbx_description
1 polymer ?
#
loop_
_entity_poly.entity_id
_entity_poly.type
_entity_poly.pdbx_seq_one_letter_code
_entity_poly.pdbx_strand_id
1 'polypeptide(L)'
;MCESHNSLKDKYRVSCPEIDELVSLALSCEGVFGSRMTGGGFGGCTVSLVKKESLEDVKNYIKENYRGGTPTFYESEPVSHACAVKLEFLAKV
;
A
#
# COMPACT_ATOMS: atom_id res chain seq x y z
N MET A 1 -7.02 10.46 1.39
CA MET A 1 -6.44 9.23 2.00
C MET A 1 -6.08 9.45 3.47
N CYS A 2 -5.32 10.50 3.79
CA CYS A 2 -4.83 10.79 5.14
C CYS A 2 -5.95 10.94 6.17
N GLU A 3 -7.03 11.67 5.86
CA GLU A 3 -8.18 11.80 6.77
C GLU A 3 -8.83 10.46 7.13
N SER A 4 -8.90 9.53 6.17
CA SER A 4 -9.39 8.17 6.43
C SER A 4 -8.45 7.41 7.37
N HIS A 5 -7.13 7.53 7.20
CA HIS A 5 -6.17 6.92 8.12
C HIS A 5 -6.31 7.49 9.53
N ASN A 6 -6.36 8.82 9.68
CA ASN A 6 -6.56 9.46 10.98
C ASN A 6 -7.87 9.00 11.64
N SER A 7 -8.95 8.88 10.88
CA SER A 7 -10.20 8.31 11.40
C SER A 7 -10.05 6.85 11.83
N LEU A 8 -9.34 6.01 11.08
CA LEU A 8 -9.11 4.61 11.42
C LEU A 8 -8.21 4.42 12.64
N LYS A 9 -7.23 5.31 12.81
CA LYS A 9 -6.33 5.37 13.95
C LYS A 9 -7.04 5.90 15.20
N ASP A 10 -7.64 7.08 15.12
CA ASP A 10 -8.09 7.81 16.31
C ASP A 10 -9.53 7.44 16.72
N LYS A 11 -10.42 7.30 15.73
CA LYS A 11 -11.85 7.06 15.97
C LYS A 11 -12.17 5.57 16.01
N TYR A 12 -11.72 4.83 15.00
CA TYR A 12 -12.02 3.40 14.88
C TYR A 12 -11.02 2.51 15.61
N ARG A 13 -9.81 3.03 15.90
CA ARG A 13 -8.75 2.36 16.67
C ARG A 13 -8.36 0.97 16.15
N VAL A 14 -8.25 0.86 14.82
CA VAL A 14 -7.82 -0.37 14.14
C VAL A 14 -6.43 -0.25 13.52
N SER A 15 -5.71 0.85 13.75
CA SER A 15 -4.30 0.95 13.34
C SER A 15 -3.36 0.31 14.36
N CYS A 16 -2.06 0.35 14.09
CA CYS A 16 -1.01 -0.06 15.01
C CYS A 16 0.27 0.77 14.75
N PRO A 17 1.26 0.77 15.67
CA PRO A 17 2.48 1.56 15.53
C PRO A 17 3.21 1.35 14.21
N GLU A 18 3.30 0.10 13.75
CA GLU A 18 3.94 -0.30 12.51
C GLU A 18 3.30 0.37 11.28
N ILE A 19 1.97 0.35 11.24
CA ILE A 19 1.19 0.91 10.13
C ILE A 19 1.22 2.44 10.16
N ASP A 20 1.14 3.03 11.35
CA ASP A 20 1.24 4.48 11.52
C ASP A 20 2.62 5.00 11.08
N GLU A 21 3.70 4.26 11.40
CA GLU A 21 5.06 4.58 10.97
C GLU A 21 5.20 4.51 9.45
N LEU A 22 4.71 3.44 8.80
CA LEU A 22 4.74 3.31 7.35
C LEU A 22 3.98 4.45 6.65
N VAL A 23 2.81 4.83 7.17
CA VAL A 23 2.04 5.97 6.64
C VAL A 23 2.82 7.27 6.83
N SER A 24 3.40 7.50 8.01
CA SER A 24 4.19 8.70 8.28
C SER A 24 5.41 8.82 7.37
N LEU A 25 6.17 7.73 7.17
CA LEU A 25 7.34 7.70 6.30
C LEU A 25 6.98 7.93 4.84
N ALA A 26 5.86 7.36 4.37
CA ALA A 26 5.38 7.63 3.02
C ALA A 26 5.01 9.11 2.85
N LEU A 27 4.31 9.70 3.83
CA LEU A 27 3.87 11.10 3.76
C LEU A 27 5.01 12.12 3.90
N SER A 28 6.17 11.74 4.42
CA SER A 28 7.35 12.61 4.45
C SER A 28 8.11 12.69 3.14
N CYS A 29 7.82 11.81 2.18
CA CYS A 29 8.50 11.80 0.89
C CYS A 29 7.84 12.76 -0.12
N GLU A 30 8.67 13.45 -0.90
CA GLU A 30 8.19 14.20 -2.06
C GLU A 30 7.54 13.27 -3.10
N GLY A 31 6.50 13.75 -3.78
CA GLY A 31 5.76 12.98 -4.77
C GLY A 31 4.72 12.01 -4.20
N VAL A 32 4.57 11.91 -2.87
CA VAL A 32 3.49 11.13 -2.26
C VAL A 32 2.26 12.02 -2.04
N PHE A 33 1.16 11.71 -2.73
CA PHE A 33 -0.10 12.46 -2.64
C PHE A 33 -0.95 12.05 -1.44
N GLY A 34 -0.72 10.86 -0.88
CA GLY A 34 -1.40 10.39 0.30
C GLY A 34 -1.09 8.93 0.61
N SER A 35 -1.24 8.56 1.87
CA SER A 35 -1.09 7.18 2.35
C SER A 35 -2.14 6.87 3.40
N ARG A 36 -2.49 5.59 3.54
CA ARG A 36 -3.36 5.06 4.61
C ARG A 36 -3.19 3.55 4.76
N MET A 37 -3.56 3.04 5.91
CA MET A 37 -3.80 1.59 6.09
C MET A 37 -4.88 1.07 5.13
N THR A 38 -4.83 -0.20 4.74
CA THR A 38 -5.86 -0.86 3.94
C THR A 38 -6.16 -2.27 4.46
N GLY A 39 -7.41 -2.72 4.34
CA GLY A 39 -7.87 -3.98 4.94
C GLY A 39 -8.37 -3.84 6.38
N GLY A 40 -8.28 -4.92 7.15
CA GLY A 40 -8.89 -5.04 8.49
C GLY A 40 -8.18 -4.30 9.63
N GLY A 41 -6.90 -3.95 9.47
CA GLY A 41 -6.11 -3.27 10.50
C GLY A 41 -5.28 -4.19 11.40
N PHE A 42 -4.73 -3.61 12.46
CA PHE A 42 -3.80 -4.24 13.42
C PHE A 42 -2.55 -4.84 12.75
N GLY A 43 -2.08 -4.19 11.68
CA GLY A 43 -0.99 -4.64 10.82
C GLY A 43 -1.41 -4.69 9.35
N GLY A 44 -0.75 -5.54 8.58
CA GLY A 44 -1.05 -5.74 7.16
C GLY A 44 -0.39 -4.70 6.26
N CYS A 45 -1.19 -4.09 5.38
CA CYS A 45 -0.67 -3.23 4.31
C CYS A 45 -1.08 -1.77 4.47
N THR A 46 -0.23 -0.88 3.96
CA THR A 46 -0.59 0.49 3.61
C THR A 46 -0.77 0.59 2.09
N VAL A 47 -1.56 1.57 1.65
CA VAL A 47 -1.67 1.98 0.25
C VAL A 47 -1.28 3.44 0.15
N SER A 48 -0.34 3.74 -0.75
CA SER A 48 0.19 5.08 -0.98
C SER A 48 0.02 5.45 -2.45
N LEU A 49 -0.50 6.65 -2.71
CA LEU A 49 -0.56 7.21 -4.05
C LEU A 49 0.71 8.03 -4.29
N VAL A 50 1.54 7.58 -5.21
CA VAL A 50 2.90 8.10 -5.43
C VAL A 50 3.07 8.50 -6.89
N LYS A 51 3.73 9.63 -7.13
CA LYS A 51 4.18 10.06 -8.45
C LYS A 51 5.19 9.06 -9.00
N LYS A 52 5.03 8.62 -10.25
CA LYS A 52 5.78 7.48 -10.80
C LYS A 52 7.31 7.67 -10.72
N GLU A 53 7.79 8.87 -10.99
CA GLU A 53 9.21 9.21 -10.91
C GLU A 53 9.79 9.20 -9.49
N SER A 54 8.96 9.37 -8.46
CA SER A 54 9.39 9.39 -7.05
C SER A 54 9.36 8.00 -6.40
N LEU A 55 8.92 6.97 -7.13
CA LEU A 55 8.60 5.68 -6.56
C LEU A 55 9.79 4.98 -5.90
N GLU A 56 10.95 4.97 -6.56
CA GLU A 56 12.11 4.24 -6.04
C GLU A 56 12.73 4.96 -4.84
N ASP A 57 12.76 6.29 -4.86
CA ASP A 57 13.19 7.12 -3.73
C ASP A 57 12.31 6.88 -2.50
N VAL A 58 10.98 6.82 -2.70
CA VAL A 58 10.03 6.52 -1.63
C VAL A 58 10.27 5.12 -1.05
N LYS A 59 10.46 4.10 -1.89
CA LYS A 59 10.74 2.73 -1.43
C LYS A 59 12.03 2.66 -0.61
N ASN A 60 13.10 3.29 -1.10
CA ASN A 60 14.40 3.29 -0.42
C ASN A 60 14.32 4.02 0.90
N TYR A 61 13.71 5.20 0.92
CA TYR A 61 13.50 5.96 2.15
C TYR A 61 12.74 5.15 3.20
N ILE A 62 11.63 4.50 2.84
CA ILE A 62 10.86 3.67 3.77
C ILE A 62 11.70 2.47 4.25
N LYS A 63 12.42 1.78 3.37
CA LYS A 63 13.28 0.65 3.76
C LYS A 63 14.36 1.05 4.77
N GLU A 64 14.95 2.22 4.60
CA GLU A 64 16.04 2.71 5.46
C GLU A 64 15.55 3.18 6.82
N ASN A 65 14.33 3.72 6.89
CA ASN A 65 13.83 4.42 8.08
C ASN A 65 12.79 3.63 8.88
N TYR A 66 12.17 2.61 8.29
CA TYR A 66 11.15 1.81 8.96
C TYR A 66 11.76 0.88 10.02
N ARG A 67 11.26 0.96 11.25
CA ARG A 67 11.80 0.21 12.40
C ARG A 67 11.04 -1.06 12.73
N GLY A 68 9.82 -1.22 12.21
CA GLY A 68 8.97 -2.40 12.46
C GLY A 68 9.37 -3.67 11.70
N GLY A 69 10.58 -3.74 11.12
CA GLY A 69 11.11 -4.90 10.39
C GLY A 69 11.41 -4.59 8.92
N THR A 70 11.29 -5.59 8.05
CA THR A 70 11.56 -5.43 6.62
C THR A 70 10.26 -5.19 5.86
N PRO A 71 10.04 -4.00 5.25
CA PRO A 71 8.83 -3.74 4.49
C PRO A 71 8.90 -4.37 3.10
N THR A 72 7.76 -4.87 2.61
CA THR A 72 7.60 -5.40 1.25
C THR A 72 6.74 -4.46 0.42
N PHE A 73 7.13 -4.23 -0.84
CA PHE A 73 6.47 -3.27 -1.72
C PHE A 73 5.89 -3.96 -2.94
N TYR A 74 4.68 -3.56 -3.32
CA TYR A 74 4.01 -3.97 -4.55
C TYR A 74 3.51 -2.73 -5.28
N GLU A 75 3.76 -2.68 -6.58
CA GLU A 75 3.19 -1.66 -7.46
C GLU A 75 1.86 -2.18 -7.99
N SER A 76 0.86 -1.30 -8.04
CA SER A 76 -0.47 -1.67 -8.53
C SER A 76 -1.03 -0.55 -9.38
N GLU A 77 -1.61 -0.95 -10.51
CA GLU A 77 -2.47 -0.14 -11.35
C GLU A 77 -3.88 -0.75 -11.38
N PRO A 78 -4.92 0.02 -11.74
CA PRO A 78 -6.25 -0.54 -11.93
C PRO A 78 -6.24 -1.66 -12.98
N VAL A 79 -6.70 -2.84 -12.60
CA VAL A 79 -6.80 -4.02 -13.48
C VAL A 79 -8.24 -4.50 -13.58
N SER A 80 -8.53 -5.33 -14.58
CA SER A 80 -9.84 -5.94 -14.74
C SER A 80 -10.18 -6.89 -13.58
N HIS A 81 -11.49 -6.98 -13.29
CA HIS A 81 -12.04 -7.94 -12.34
C HIS A 81 -11.97 -9.39 -12.87
N ALA A 82 -12.46 -10.34 -12.08
CA ALA A 82 -12.57 -11.73 -12.49
C ALA A 82 -13.34 -11.89 -13.81
N CYS A 83 -12.83 -12.72 -14.72
CA CYS A 83 -13.45 -13.04 -15.99
C CYS A 83 -13.24 -14.52 -16.34
N ALA A 84 -14.16 -15.09 -17.14
CA ALA A 84 -13.97 -16.43 -17.68
C ALA A 84 -12.99 -16.38 -18.87
N VAL A 85 -12.00 -17.27 -18.85
CA VAL A 85 -11.06 -17.43 -19.97
C VAL A 85 -11.36 -18.76 -20.65
N LYS A 86 -11.61 -18.72 -21.96
CA LYS A 86 -11.80 -19.93 -22.75
C LYS A 86 -10.44 -20.56 -23.05
N LEU A 87 -10.22 -21.79 -22.58
CA LEU A 87 -9.00 -22.55 -22.87
C LEU A 87 -9.19 -23.33 -24.17
N GLU A 88 -8.63 -22.85 -25.29
CA GLU A 88 -8.80 -23.49 -26.61
C GLU A 88 -7.79 -24.62 -26.92
N PHE A 89 -7.08 -25.17 -25.93
CA PHE A 89 -6.01 -26.15 -26.15
C PHE A 89 -6.39 -27.64 -26.02
N LEU A 90 -7.65 -27.99 -25.73
CA LEU A 90 -8.06 -29.38 -25.47
C LEU A 90 -9.05 -29.99 -26.48
N ALA A 91 -9.37 -29.30 -27.59
CA ALA A 91 -10.35 -29.78 -28.57
C ALA A 91 -9.74 -30.46 -29.82
N LYS A 92 -8.46 -30.88 -29.77
CA LYS A 92 -7.79 -31.63 -30.86
C LYS A 92 -7.31 -33.02 -30.39
N VAL A 93 -8.22 -33.80 -29.81
CA VAL A 93 -8.06 -35.26 -29.71
C VAL A 93 -9.29 -35.91 -30.34
#